data_AF-A0A940U6J8-F1
#
_entry.id   AF-A0A940U6J8-F1
#
_cell.length_a   1.000
_cell.length_b   1.000
_cell.length_c   1.000
_cell.angle_alpha   90.00
_cell.angle_beta   90.00
_cell.angle_gamma   90.00
#
_symmetry.space_group_name_H-M   'P 1'
#
loop_
_entity.id
_entity.type
_entity.pdbx_description
1 polymer ?
#
loop_
_entity_poly.entity_id
_entity_poly.type
_entity_poly.pdbx_seq_one_letter_code
_entity_poly.pdbx_strand_id
1 'polypeptide(L)' 'MVQVSMNLTNYRQASILRALEAIRVELSGSRIEIGETELVGLLPLEALEEVVRFYLKLPGFDSRQIIETHLLE' A
#
# COMPACT_ATOMS: atom_id res chain seq x y z
N MET A 1 5.83 -0.10 22.27
CA MET A 1 5.60 0.03 20.82
C MET A 1 6.51 -0.96 20.12
N VAL A 2 5.98 -1.70 19.15
CA VAL A 2 6.75 -2.66 18.34
C VAL A 2 6.49 -2.37 16.88
N GLN A 3 7.44 -2.69 16.00
CA GLN A 3 7.34 -2.42 14.57
C GLN A 3 7.72 -3.67 13.78
N VAL A 4 6.94 -3.95 12.74
CA VAL A 4 7.25 -4.98 11.74
C VAL A 4 7.88 -4.27 10.55
N SER A 5 9.19 -4.42 10.38
CA SER A 5 9.90 -3.90 9.20
C SER A 5 9.76 -4.87 8.04
N MET A 6 9.44 -4.36 6.84
CA MET A 6 9.23 -5.18 5.65
C MET A 6 9.98 -4.61 4.45
N ASN A 7 10.62 -5.50 3.68
CA ASN A 7 11.16 -5.18 2.37
C ASN A 7 10.28 -5.80 1.29
N LEU A 8 9.56 -4.96 0.54
CA LEU A 8 8.74 -5.38 -0.60
C LEU A 8 9.59 -5.39 -1.87
N THR A 9 10.29 -6.50 -2.09
CA THR A 9 11.24 -6.65 -3.22
C THR A 9 10.55 -6.73 -4.58
N ASN A 10 9.30 -7.17 -4.63
CA ASN A 10 8.49 -7.16 -5.85
C ASN A 10 7.01 -6.85 -5.55
N TYR A 11 6.65 -5.58 -5.63
CA TYR A 11 5.29 -5.09 -5.35
C TYR A 11 4.24 -5.60 -6.34
N ARG A 12 4.63 -6.10 -7.52
CA ARG A 12 3.69 -6.66 -8.51
C ARG A 12 3.23 -8.07 -8.14
N GLN A 13 4.05 -8.81 -7.38
CA GLN A 13 3.69 -10.14 -6.87
C GLN A 13 3.08 -10.04 -5.47
N ALA A 14 3.72 -9.28 -4.58
CA ALA A 14 3.29 -9.04 -3.21
C ALA A 14 3.13 -7.53 -2.99
N SER A 15 1.93 -7.01 -3.23
CA SER A 15 1.66 -5.58 -3.13
C SER A 15 1.65 -5.06 -1.71
N ILE A 16 1.82 -3.74 -1.58
CA ILE A 16 1.73 -3.01 -0.31
C ILE A 16 0.38 -3.30 0.37
N LEU A 17 -0.70 -3.27 -0.41
CA LEU A 17 -2.05 -3.58 0.08
C LEU A 17 -2.11 -4.98 0.69
N ARG A 18 -1.67 -6.01 -0.06
CA ARG A 18 -1.76 -7.40 0.42
C ARG A 18 -0.92 -7.63 1.66
N ALA A 19 0.27 -7.04 1.73
CA ALA A 19 1.11 -7.08 2.92
C ALA A 19 0.37 -6.51 4.15
N LEU A 20 -0.22 -5.31 4.03
CA LEU A 20 -0.92 -4.68 5.13
C LEU A 20 -2.21 -5.43 5.52
N GLU A 21 -3.01 -5.86 4.55
CA GLU A 21 -4.23 -6.63 4.81
C GLU A 21 -3.94 -8.00 5.41
N ALA A 22 -2.84 -8.67 5.02
CA ALA A 22 -2.42 -9.91 5.66
C ALA A 22 -2.10 -9.70 7.15
N ILE A 23 -1.43 -8.59 7.51
CA ILE A 23 -1.19 -8.24 8.91
C ILE A 23 -2.52 -7.97 9.63
N ARG A 24 -3.46 -7.24 9.01
CA ARG A 24 -4.79 -7.00 9.61
C ARG A 24 -5.55 -8.29 9.87
N VAL A 25 -5.49 -9.25 8.94
CA VAL A 25 -6.09 -10.58 9.10
C VAL A 25 -5.45 -11.32 10.27
N GLU A 26 -4.12 -11.30 10.40
CA GLU A 26 -3.40 -11.95 11.50
C GLU A 26 -3.77 -11.33 12.86
N LEU A 27 -4.00 -10.01 12.90
CA LEU A 27 -4.41 -9.32 14.12
C LEU A 27 -5.91 -9.44 14.43
N SER A 28 -6.71 -10.02 13.54
CA SER A 28 -8.15 -10.16 13.70
C SER A 28 -8.49 -10.96 14.97
N GLY A 29 -9.29 -10.35 15.86
CA GLY A 29 -9.66 -10.95 17.14
C GLY A 29 -8.62 -10.80 18.26
N SER A 30 -7.47 -10.18 17.97
CA SER A 30 -6.52 -9.75 19.00
C SER A 30 -6.91 -8.40 19.61
N ARG A 31 -6.21 -7.97 20.66
CA ARG A 31 -6.30 -6.61 21.23
C ARG A 31 -5.23 -5.66 20.69
N ILE A 32 -4.50 -6.09 19.66
CA ILE A 32 -3.39 -5.34 19.06
C ILE A 32 -3.94 -4.56 17.87
N GLU A 33 -3.54 -3.31 17.77
CA GLU A 33 -3.95 -2.41 16.68
C GLU A 33 -2.72 -1.95 15.89
N ILE A 34 -2.94 -1.68 14.60
CA ILE A 34 -1.95 -1.00 13.75
C ILE A 34 -2.13 0.50 13.96
N GLY A 35 -1.25 1.12 14.73
CA GLY A 35 -1.31 2.57 15.01
C GLY A 35 -0.98 3.42 13.78
N GLU A 36 0.09 3.06 13.07
CA GLU A 36 0.52 3.75 11.84
C GLU A 36 1.35 2.82 10.94
N THR A 37 1.60 3.27 9.71
CA THR A 37 2.53 2.64 8.77
C THR A 37 3.50 3.69 8.27
N GLU A 38 4.78 3.36 8.22
CA GLU A 38 5.83 4.26 7.74
C GLU A 38 6.38 3.75 6.40
N LEU A 39 6.55 4.66 5.43
CA LEU A 39 7.34 4.41 4.23
C LEU A 39 8.76 4.94 4.44
N VAL A 40 9.76 4.07 4.27
CA VAL A 40 11.16 4.47 4.27
C VAL A 40 11.64 4.65 2.83
N GLY A 41 11.95 5.90 2.44
CA GLY A 41 12.47 6.24 1.12
C GLY A 41 11.38 6.53 0.09
N LEU A 42 11.59 6.07 -1.15
CA LEU A 42 10.68 6.28 -2.28
C LEU A 42 10.08 4.95 -2.74
N LEU A 43 8.90 5.01 -3.36
CA LEU A 43 8.26 3.88 -4.02
C LEU A 43 7.80 4.26 -5.43
N PRO A 44 7.66 3.30 -6.35
CA PRO A 44 7.07 3.56 -7.66
C PRO A 44 5.59 3.90 -7.54
N LEU A 45 5.12 4.92 -8.27
CA LEU A 45 3.72 5.37 -8.22
C LEU A 45 2.71 4.24 -8.45
N GLU A 46 3.01 3.35 -9.39
CA GLU A 46 2.20 2.17 -9.72
C GLU A 46 1.93 1.26 -8.52
N ALA A 47 2.83 1.22 -7.52
CA ALA A 47 2.64 0.40 -6.33
C ALA A 47 1.47 0.87 -5.44
N LEU A 48 1.01 2.11 -5.61
CA LEU A 48 -0.14 2.67 -4.91
C LEU A 48 -1.46 2.41 -5.62
N GLU A 49 -1.46 1.98 -6.89
CA GLU A 49 -2.70 1.80 -7.65
C GLU A 49 -3.65 0.83 -6.94
N GLU A 50 -3.16 -0.34 -6.50
CA GLU A 50 -4.01 -1.34 -5.83
C GLU A 50 -4.54 -0.81 -4.49
N VAL A 51 -3.73 -0.02 -3.76
CA VAL A 51 -4.12 0.61 -2.49
C VAL A 51 -5.30 1.58 -2.73
N VAL A 52 -5.16 2.46 -3.73
CA VAL A 52 -6.20 3.44 -4.09
C VAL A 52 -7.45 2.72 -4.59
N ARG A 53 -7.31 1.75 -5.51
CA ARG A 53 -8.43 0.96 -6.04
C ARG A 53 -9.22 0.30 -4.90
N PHE A 54 -8.53 -0.30 -3.94
CA PHE A 54 -9.15 -1.07 -2.86
C PHE A 54 -9.81 -0.20 -1.80
N TYR A 55 -9.11 0.81 -1.26
CA TYR A 55 -9.63 1.63 -0.16
C TYR A 55 -10.64 2.66 -0.64
N LEU A 56 -10.48 3.23 -1.84
CA LEU A 56 -11.45 4.19 -2.40
C LEU A 56 -12.55 3.56 -3.24
N LYS A 57 -12.52 2.23 -3.46
CA LYS A 57 -13.48 1.50 -4.31
C LYS A 57 -13.53 2.01 -5.75
N LEU A 58 -12.36 2.29 -6.32
CA LEU A 58 -12.19 2.77 -7.69
C LEU A 58 -11.57 1.68 -8.58
N PRO A 59 -12.30 0.65 -9.02
CA PRO A 59 -11.71 -0.50 -9.72
C PRO A 59 -10.99 -0.16 -11.02
N GLY A 60 -11.38 0.93 -11.69
CA GLY A 60 -10.77 1.41 -12.93
C GLY A 60 -9.67 2.46 -12.73
N PHE A 61 -9.27 2.75 -11.48
CA PHE A 61 -8.23 3.75 -11.22
C PHE A 61 -6.91 3.35 -11.88
N ASP A 62 -6.28 4.29 -12.56
CA ASP A 62 -4.98 4.13 -13.21
C ASP A 62 -4.07 5.30 -12.79
N SER A 63 -2.78 5.06 -12.56
CA SER A 63 -1.86 6.10 -12.11
C SER A 63 -1.78 7.30 -13.07
N ARG A 64 -2.10 7.13 -14.37
CA ARG A 64 -2.25 8.23 -15.34
C ARG A 64 -3.39 9.19 -15.01
N GLN A 65 -4.26 8.89 -14.05
CA GLN A 65 -5.27 9.83 -13.56
C GLN A 65 -4.73 10.79 -12.49
N ILE A 66 -3.46 10.67 -12.10
CA ILE A 66 -2.77 11.58 -11.19
C ILE A 66 -2.15 12.72 -12.00
N ILE A 67 -2.46 13.97 -11.62
CA ILE A 67 -2.07 15.17 -12.38
C ILE A 67 -0.56 15.23 -12.61
N GLU A 68 0.22 14.92 -11.58
CA GLU A 68 1.69 14.95 -11.61
C GLU A 68 2.29 14.01 -12.67
N THR A 69 1.59 12.94 -13.07
CA THR A 69 2.08 12.04 -14.14
C THR A 69 2.14 12.69 -15.51
N HIS A 70 1.42 13.80 -15.72
CA HIS A 70 1.43 14.61 -16.95
C HIS A 70 2.35 15.82 -16.85
N LEU A 71 2.93 16.08 -15.68
CA LEU A 71 3.87 17.20 -15.47
C LEU A 71 5.33 16.75 -15.59
N LEU A 72 5.58 15.45 -15.57
CA LEU A 72 6.91 14.83 -15.58
C LEU A 72 7.40 14.52 -17.01
N GLU A 73 6.89 15.22 -18.03
CA GLU A 73 7.35 15.13 -19.42
C GLU A 73 8.72 15.81 -19.63
#